data_AF-A0A964NF85-F1
#
_entry.id   AF-A0A964NF85-F1
#
_cell.length_a   1.000
_cell.length_b   1.000
_cell.length_c   1.000
_cell.angle_alpha   90.00
_cell.angle_beta   90.00
_cell.angle_gamma   90.00
#
_symmetry.space_group_name_H-M   'P 1'
#
loop_
_entity.id
_entity.type
_entity.pdbx_description
1 polymer ?
#
loop_
_entity_poly.entity_id
_entity_poly.type
_entity_poly.pdbx_seq_one_letter_code
_entity_poly.pdbx_strand_id
1 'polypeptide(L)'
;MTIAAGPPVTAAVTAPAPPRIAKALIVHTPTLWINVGIFISHSPGLVQRPSRTAPCAPVLNLPDHAVLTLDNGLTLLALPRKQATTATLMADVRVGSRDESEREAGLSHVLEHMVFQGCPGFADASAVNEAAERLGTVIDAATSRESTHFEQNVAPESLGPAISLLSRLLIAPAFADLESERRIILEEAKDEVDERGRVIDPDTLSRALLWPQHPLGRPIIGDVRNIHRFDVETLRRYHAQHYVGDNTVVAVTGPYETEQLLDLLRLGFGELPRGERPAREGPLPGRIGPTFKHVDDARSQVDCRLLFRTVGRHSPQAFALQMLRIALDDGLASRMHRRLGTELGLCYEQWATWESYADTGAFELAAVVSTENVPAFFKEAFALLHGLAERPPNSEELARLRFRARFTYAQILERPEPVLGMVASALLDLQSPTSPLERAERLFEVTTEEIAQAASQMLEEKSCVAVAVGPLSRTRVRRVKDIVEAAGR
;
A
#
# COMPACT_ATOMS: atom_id res chain seq x y z
N MET A 1 27.30 32.04 60.94
CA MET A 1 28.14 30.93 60.44
C MET A 1 27.15 29.88 59.98
N THR A 2 26.79 29.98 58.70
CA THR A 2 25.52 29.51 58.15
C THR A 2 25.80 28.26 57.34
N ILE A 3 25.14 27.16 57.68
CA ILE A 3 25.32 25.86 57.04
C ILE A 3 24.62 25.87 55.67
N ALA A 4 25.38 25.60 54.62
CA ALA A 4 24.97 25.65 53.23
C ALA A 4 24.03 24.49 52.85
N ALA A 5 22.93 24.84 52.18
CA ALA A 5 22.02 23.91 51.52
C ALA A 5 22.58 23.51 50.15
N GLY A 6 22.57 22.22 49.83
CA GLY A 6 22.97 21.67 48.53
C GLY A 6 21.95 21.97 47.42
N PRO A 7 22.37 21.91 46.14
CA PRO A 7 21.55 22.34 45.01
C PRO A 7 20.49 21.28 44.61
N PRO A 8 19.41 21.69 43.93
CA PRO A 8 18.35 20.79 43.48
C PRO A 8 18.77 19.97 42.26
N VAL A 9 18.34 18.70 42.24
CA VAL A 9 18.45 17.79 41.10
C VAL A 9 17.38 18.17 40.07
N THR A 10 17.77 18.84 38.99
CA THR A 10 16.94 19.03 37.80
C THR A 10 17.00 17.76 36.95
N ALA A 11 15.91 17.00 36.94
CA ALA A 11 15.70 15.94 35.95
C ALA A 11 15.44 16.58 34.59
N ALA A 12 16.41 16.47 33.68
CA ALA A 12 16.24 16.83 32.28
C ALA A 12 15.29 15.82 31.63
N VAL A 13 14.07 16.24 31.32
CA VAL A 13 13.17 15.53 30.42
C VAL A 13 13.72 15.73 29.01
N THR A 14 14.50 14.76 28.53
CA THR A 14 14.90 14.69 27.12
C THR A 14 13.66 14.35 26.30
N ALA A 15 13.20 15.31 25.49
CA ALA A 15 12.18 15.09 24.48
C ALA A 15 12.66 14.01 23.48
N PRO A 16 11.80 13.05 23.08
CA PRO A 16 12.15 12.10 22.05
C PRO A 16 12.31 12.80 20.70
N ALA A 17 13.30 12.36 19.92
CA ALA A 17 13.52 12.80 18.54
C ALA A 17 12.28 12.53 17.66
N PRO A 18 12.00 13.37 16.64
CA PRO A 18 10.88 13.15 15.73
C PRO A 18 11.05 11.83 14.96
N PRO A 19 9.96 11.14 14.61
CA PRO A 19 10.02 9.90 13.87
C PRO A 19 10.57 10.15 12.45
N ARG A 20 11.43 9.24 12.00
CA ARG A 20 11.90 9.18 10.60
C ARG A 20 10.72 8.84 9.71
N ILE A 21 10.60 9.53 8.58
CA ILE A 21 9.69 9.20 7.47
C ILE A 21 10.02 7.77 7.06
N ALA A 22 9.12 6.84 7.42
CA ALA A 22 9.21 5.45 7.00
C ALA A 22 8.50 5.34 5.66
N LYS A 23 9.11 4.64 4.69
CA LYS A 23 8.42 4.20 3.47
C LYS A 23 7.08 3.58 3.86
N ALA A 24 5.99 4.29 3.59
CA ALA A 24 4.65 3.75 3.70
C ALA A 24 4.44 2.79 2.52
N LEU A 25 4.98 1.57 2.63
CA LEU A 25 4.32 0.45 1.99
C LEU A 25 2.95 0.41 2.69
N ILE A 26 1.88 0.86 2.03
CA ILE A 26 0.51 0.71 2.53
C ILE A 26 0.18 -0.79 2.50
N VAL A 27 0.75 -1.50 3.47
CA VAL A 27 0.32 -2.81 3.92
C VAL A 27 -0.52 -2.48 5.14
N HIS A 28 -1.83 -2.60 5.01
CA HIS A 28 -2.73 -2.61 6.15
C HIS A 28 -2.36 -3.79 7.07
N THR A 29 -1.42 -3.56 7.98
CA THR A 29 -1.16 -4.42 9.12
C THR A 29 -1.97 -3.88 10.30
N PRO A 30 -2.89 -4.66 10.88
CA PRO A 30 -3.53 -4.27 12.13
C PRO A 30 -2.53 -4.44 13.27
N THR A 31 -2.02 -3.33 13.82
CA THR A 31 -1.19 -3.33 15.02
C THR A 31 -2.04 -3.77 16.23
N LEU A 32 -1.93 -5.04 16.63
CA LEU A 32 -2.59 -5.58 17.81
C LEU A 32 -1.66 -5.44 19.03
N TRP A 33 -1.96 -4.51 19.94
CA TRP A 33 -1.37 -4.48 21.27
C TRP A 33 -1.94 -5.61 22.12
N ILE A 34 -1.17 -6.66 22.39
CA ILE A 34 -1.55 -7.69 23.37
C ILE A 34 -0.86 -7.37 24.71
N ASN A 35 -1.62 -6.84 25.67
CA ASN A 35 -1.27 -6.93 27.08
C ASN A 35 -1.64 -8.34 27.58
N VAL A 36 -0.63 -9.18 27.80
CA VAL A 36 -0.81 -10.51 28.41
C VAL A 36 -0.91 -10.34 29.93
N GLY A 37 -2.14 -10.34 30.43
CA GLY A 37 -2.47 -10.65 31.82
C GLY A 37 -3.43 -11.83 31.86
N ILE A 38 -2.90 -13.05 31.76
CA ILE A 38 -3.72 -14.27 31.82
C ILE A 38 -3.87 -14.69 33.29
N PHE A 39 -5.08 -14.54 33.83
CA PHE A 39 -5.59 -15.38 34.90
C PHE A 39 -6.50 -16.44 34.28
N ILE A 40 -6.10 -17.71 34.36
CA ILE A 40 -6.89 -18.83 33.87
C ILE A 40 -7.87 -19.24 34.96
N SER A 41 -9.18 -19.06 34.73
CA SER A 41 -10.21 -19.86 35.40
C SER A 41 -10.91 -20.73 34.34
N HIS A 42 -10.85 -22.04 34.55
CA HIS A 42 -11.45 -23.04 33.67
C HIS A 42 -12.97 -23.09 33.90
N SER A 43 -13.76 -22.96 32.84
CA SER A 43 -15.13 -23.46 32.79
C SER A 43 -15.41 -23.97 31.37
N PRO A 44 -15.86 -25.22 31.19
CA PRO A 44 -16.20 -25.74 29.87
C PRO A 44 -17.56 -25.18 29.45
N GLY A 45 -17.54 -24.12 28.65
CA GLY A 45 -18.74 -23.54 28.03
C GLY A 45 -18.87 -23.98 26.57
N LEU A 46 -20.01 -24.56 26.22
CA LEU A 46 -20.39 -24.98 24.87
C LEU A 46 -20.12 -23.91 23.81
N VAL A 47 -19.34 -24.24 22.78
CA VAL A 47 -19.31 -23.48 21.52
C VAL A 47 -20.64 -23.74 20.81
N GLN A 48 -21.62 -22.85 20.99
CA GLN A 48 -22.81 -22.84 20.16
C GLN A 48 -22.40 -22.52 18.72
N ARG A 49 -22.72 -23.43 17.78
CA ARG A 49 -22.66 -23.13 16.34
C ARG A 49 -23.53 -21.88 16.08
N PRO A 50 -23.04 -20.84 15.40
CA PRO A 50 -23.91 -19.76 14.98
C PRO A 50 -25.03 -20.36 14.12
N SER A 51 -26.27 -20.06 14.48
CA SER A 51 -27.45 -20.51 13.75
C SER A 51 -27.38 -20.02 12.31
N ARG A 52 -27.81 -20.88 11.38
CA ARG A 52 -27.64 -20.72 9.93
C ARG A 52 -28.58 -19.67 9.30
N THR A 53 -29.15 -18.76 10.09
CA THR A 53 -30.18 -17.81 9.65
C THR A 53 -30.21 -16.55 10.52
N ALA A 54 -29.07 -15.90 10.75
CA ALA A 54 -29.12 -14.48 11.12
C ALA A 54 -29.49 -13.71 9.84
N PRO A 55 -30.57 -12.90 9.83
CA PRO A 55 -30.88 -12.06 8.67
C PRO A 55 -29.66 -11.22 8.35
N CYS A 56 -29.30 -11.19 7.06
CA CYS A 56 -28.25 -10.33 6.53
C CYS A 56 -28.52 -8.93 7.09
N ALA A 57 -27.65 -8.42 7.97
CA ALA A 57 -27.73 -7.02 8.37
C ALA A 57 -27.81 -6.20 7.08
N PRO A 58 -28.72 -5.22 7.00
CA PRO A 58 -29.01 -4.50 5.77
C PRO A 58 -27.69 -4.06 5.14
N VAL A 59 -27.58 -4.25 3.83
CA VAL A 59 -26.51 -3.68 3.03
C VAL A 59 -26.50 -2.19 3.37
N LEU A 60 -25.54 -1.75 4.17
CA LEU A 60 -25.29 -0.32 4.30
C LEU A 60 -24.83 0.09 2.92
N ASN A 61 -25.73 0.74 2.19
CA ASN A 61 -25.43 1.43 0.96
C ASN A 61 -24.20 2.32 1.19
N LEU A 62 -23.48 2.63 0.11
CA LEU A 62 -22.44 3.65 0.16
C LEU A 62 -23.01 4.86 0.93
N PRO A 63 -22.28 5.41 1.93
CA PRO A 63 -22.78 6.57 2.66
C PRO A 63 -23.18 7.64 1.65
N ASP A 64 -24.17 8.47 2.01
CA ASP A 64 -24.55 9.60 1.17
C ASP A 64 -23.28 10.30 0.68
N HIS A 65 -23.13 10.40 -0.63
CA HIS A 65 -21.94 10.94 -1.26
C HIS A 65 -22.33 11.76 -2.47
N ALA A 66 -21.50 12.74 -2.80
CA ALA A 66 -21.62 13.52 -4.02
C ALA A 66 -20.32 13.40 -4.81
N VAL A 67 -20.46 13.08 -6.09
CA VAL A 67 -19.36 13.13 -7.07
C VAL A 67 -19.66 14.25 -8.04
N LEU A 68 -18.70 15.15 -8.24
CA LEU A 68 -18.79 16.25 -9.18
C LEU A 68 -17.53 16.31 -10.03
N THR A 69 -17.67 16.36 -11.34
CA THR A 69 -16.57 16.67 -12.25
C THR A 69 -16.65 18.13 -12.67
N LEU A 70 -15.57 18.89 -12.50
CA LEU A 70 -15.44 20.29 -12.91
C LEU A 70 -15.08 20.41 -14.40
N ASP A 71 -15.19 21.63 -14.95
CA ASP A 71 -14.89 21.91 -16.37
C ASP A 71 -13.42 21.63 -16.76
N ASN A 72 -12.50 21.70 -15.79
CA ASN A 72 -11.09 21.34 -15.95
C ASN A 72 -10.82 19.82 -15.80
N GLY A 73 -11.86 19.00 -15.70
CA GLY A 73 -11.77 17.54 -15.59
C GLY A 73 -11.56 17.02 -14.17
N LEU A 74 -11.34 17.90 -13.18
CA LEU A 74 -11.13 17.53 -11.78
C LEU A 74 -12.36 16.81 -11.22
N THR A 75 -12.16 15.64 -10.62
CA THR A 75 -13.22 14.92 -9.92
C THR A 75 -13.17 15.22 -8.43
N LEU A 76 -14.28 15.72 -7.89
CA LEU A 76 -14.48 16.00 -6.47
C LEU A 76 -15.39 14.93 -5.86
N LEU A 77 -15.00 14.40 -4.70
CA LEU A 77 -15.78 13.46 -3.90
C LEU A 77 -16.06 14.06 -2.52
N ALA A 78 -17.33 14.24 -2.19
CA ALA A 78 -17.78 14.55 -0.85
C ALA A 78 -18.46 13.31 -0.25
N LEU A 79 -17.93 12.79 0.84
CA LEU A 79 -18.46 11.68 1.63
C LEU A 79 -18.82 12.14 3.06
N PRO A 80 -19.94 12.87 3.26
CA PRO A 80 -20.34 13.40 4.57
C PRO A 80 -20.54 12.32 5.64
N ARG A 81 -20.06 12.61 6.85
CA ARG A 81 -20.18 11.77 8.04
C ARG A 81 -20.57 12.61 9.24
N LYS A 82 -21.88 12.81 9.44
CA LYS A 82 -22.44 13.67 10.49
C LYS A 82 -21.99 13.32 11.92
N GLN A 83 -21.63 12.06 12.18
CA GLN A 83 -21.20 11.58 13.50
C GLN A 83 -19.67 11.62 13.69
N ALA A 84 -18.90 11.96 12.66
CA ALA A 84 -17.45 12.08 12.78
C ALA A 84 -17.08 13.31 13.60
N THR A 85 -15.95 13.24 14.31
CA THR A 85 -15.37 14.37 15.06
C THR A 85 -14.17 15.00 14.35
N THR A 86 -13.75 14.41 13.24
CA THR A 86 -12.63 14.85 12.40
C THR A 86 -13.04 14.83 10.93
N ALA A 87 -12.28 15.51 10.09
CA ALA A 87 -12.39 15.41 8.65
C ALA A 87 -11.06 14.93 8.04
N THR A 88 -11.13 14.19 6.95
CA THR A 88 -9.98 13.75 6.15
C THR A 88 -10.13 14.34 4.77
N LEU A 89 -9.08 15.01 4.28
CA LEU A 89 -8.93 15.53 2.93
C LEU A 89 -7.85 14.70 2.22
N MET A 90 -8.16 14.24 1.02
CA MET A 90 -7.24 13.49 0.15
C MET A 90 -7.20 14.13 -1.23
N ALA A 91 -6.02 14.11 -1.85
CA ALA A 91 -5.85 14.40 -3.26
C ALA A 91 -5.01 13.28 -3.88
N ASP A 92 -5.60 12.56 -4.83
CA ASP A 92 -4.98 11.46 -5.57
C ASP A 92 -4.69 11.90 -6.99
N VAL A 93 -3.42 11.90 -7.38
CA VAL A 93 -3.00 12.16 -8.76
C VAL A 93 -2.68 10.81 -9.41
N ARG A 94 -3.27 10.52 -10.56
CA ARG A 94 -3.09 9.24 -11.28
C ARG A 94 -1.79 9.22 -12.08
N VAL A 95 -0.68 9.39 -11.37
CA VAL A 95 0.70 9.28 -11.88
C VAL A 95 1.55 8.59 -10.81
N GLY A 96 2.41 7.65 -11.21
CA GLY A 96 3.39 7.04 -10.31
C GLY A 96 4.60 6.53 -11.08
N SER A 97 5.45 5.73 -10.43
CA SER A 97 6.73 5.29 -11.05
C SER A 97 6.58 4.45 -12.33
N ARG A 98 5.39 3.86 -12.56
CA ARG A 98 5.11 3.15 -13.83
C ARG A 98 4.91 4.09 -15.02
N ASP A 99 4.55 5.34 -14.77
CA ASP A 99 4.17 6.30 -15.80
C ASP A 99 5.41 7.08 -16.32
N GLU A 100 6.59 6.84 -15.74
CA GLU A 100 7.86 7.48 -16.07
C GLU A 100 8.55 6.85 -17.28
N SER A 101 9.26 7.63 -18.09
CA SER A 101 10.27 7.09 -19.00
C SER A 101 11.51 6.61 -18.26
N GLU A 102 12.43 5.91 -18.94
CA GLU A 102 13.72 5.53 -18.33
C GLU A 102 14.55 6.72 -17.84
N ARG A 103 14.40 7.90 -18.47
CA ARG A 103 15.09 9.13 -18.06
C ARG A 103 14.40 9.85 -16.91
N GLU A 104 13.12 9.55 -16.69
CA GLU A 104 12.30 10.11 -15.62
C GLU A 104 12.20 9.16 -14.42
N ALA A 105 12.82 7.98 -14.47
CA ALA A 105 12.74 7.00 -13.37
C ALA A 105 13.13 7.64 -12.02
N GLY A 106 12.17 7.76 -11.10
CA GLY A 106 12.26 8.40 -9.79
C GLY A 106 11.62 9.79 -9.69
N LEU A 107 11.15 10.37 -10.79
CA LEU A 107 10.69 11.76 -10.85
C LEU A 107 9.36 11.98 -10.12
N SER A 108 8.46 11.00 -10.09
CA SER A 108 7.20 11.07 -9.32
C SER A 108 7.50 11.17 -7.82
N HIS A 109 8.44 10.36 -7.33
CA HIS A 109 8.87 10.36 -5.94
C HIS A 109 9.61 11.65 -5.57
N VAL A 110 10.52 12.11 -6.43
CA VAL A 110 11.17 13.41 -6.23
C VAL A 110 10.14 14.54 -6.23
N LEU A 111 9.14 14.49 -7.12
CA LEU A 111 8.10 15.52 -7.17
C LEU A 111 7.25 15.53 -5.88
N GLU A 112 6.93 14.36 -5.32
CA GLU A 112 6.25 14.22 -4.02
C GLU A 112 7.01 14.95 -2.89
N HIS A 113 8.33 14.77 -2.78
CA HIS A 113 9.14 15.54 -1.82
C HIS A 113 9.08 17.05 -2.09
N MET A 114 9.12 17.41 -3.37
CA MET A 114 9.32 18.77 -3.82
C MET A 114 8.05 19.63 -3.77
N VAL A 115 6.85 19.04 -3.77
CA VAL A 115 5.60 19.82 -3.63
C VAL A 115 5.46 20.47 -2.25
N PHE A 116 6.15 19.96 -1.24
CA PHE A 116 6.16 20.53 0.11
C PHE A 116 7.18 21.65 0.29
N GLN A 117 8.07 21.86 -0.66
CA GLN A 117 9.18 22.83 -0.56
C GLN A 117 8.74 24.23 -0.97
N GLY A 118 7.69 24.72 -0.30
CA GLY A 118 7.12 26.05 -0.49
C GLY A 118 6.12 26.16 -1.64
N CYS A 119 5.31 27.22 -1.59
CA CYS A 119 4.32 27.62 -2.60
C CYS A 119 3.93 29.10 -2.38
N PRO A 120 3.15 29.77 -3.24
CA PRO A 120 2.72 31.14 -2.99
C PRO A 120 2.11 31.35 -1.60
N GLY A 121 2.77 32.20 -0.79
CA GLY A 121 2.41 32.46 0.61
C GLY A 121 3.23 31.70 1.66
N PHE A 122 4.01 30.69 1.26
CA PHE A 122 4.88 29.90 2.13
C PHE A 122 6.26 29.73 1.49
N ALA A 123 7.28 30.33 2.10
CA ALA A 123 8.60 30.44 1.47
C ALA A 123 9.32 29.10 1.27
N ASP A 124 9.13 28.16 2.20
CA ASP A 124 9.85 26.89 2.28
C ASP A 124 9.00 25.82 2.99
N ALA A 125 9.56 24.61 3.13
CA ALA A 125 8.92 23.51 3.83
C ALA A 125 8.64 23.79 5.33
N SER A 126 9.48 24.60 5.99
CA SER A 126 9.25 24.96 7.40
C SER A 126 7.97 25.78 7.54
N ALA A 127 7.78 26.78 6.67
CA ALA A 127 6.57 27.59 6.67
C ALA A 127 5.31 26.77 6.34
N VAL A 128 5.41 25.79 5.45
CA VAL A 128 4.33 24.84 5.13
C VAL A 128 3.99 23.96 6.34
N ASN A 129 5.00 23.37 6.98
CA ASN A 129 4.82 22.51 8.15
C ASN A 129 4.22 23.27 9.33
N GLU A 130 4.73 24.46 9.64
CA GLU A 130 4.14 25.30 10.69
C GLU A 130 2.68 25.67 10.37
N ALA A 131 2.34 25.87 9.09
CA ALA A 131 0.96 26.14 8.69
C ALA A 131 0.06 24.92 8.92
N ALA A 132 0.53 23.72 8.57
CA ALA A 132 -0.19 22.47 8.85
C ALA A 132 -0.35 22.24 10.36
N GLU A 133 0.72 22.44 11.15
CA GLU A 133 0.69 22.26 12.61
C GLU A 133 -0.28 23.25 13.29
N ARG A 134 -0.39 24.48 12.80
CA ARG A 134 -1.41 25.45 13.27
C ARG A 134 -2.84 24.99 13.01
N LEU A 135 -3.05 24.12 12.02
CA LEU A 135 -4.34 23.47 11.75
C LEU A 135 -4.54 22.18 12.56
N GLY A 136 -3.53 21.76 13.33
CA GLY A 136 -3.52 20.51 14.08
C GLY A 136 -3.28 19.28 13.21
N THR A 137 -2.61 19.43 12.07
CA THR A 137 -2.39 18.34 11.10
C THR A 137 -0.93 18.23 10.66
N VAL A 138 -0.61 17.09 10.07
CA VAL A 138 0.59 16.86 9.28
C VAL A 138 0.11 16.50 7.87
N ILE A 139 0.79 17.01 6.85
CA ILE A 139 0.51 16.62 5.47
C ILE A 139 1.31 15.36 5.18
N ASP A 140 0.61 14.28 4.85
CA ASP A 140 1.24 13.02 4.47
C ASP A 140 1.15 12.84 2.95
N ALA A 141 2.08 12.09 2.39
CA ALA A 141 2.05 11.70 0.99
C ALA A 141 2.73 10.36 0.76
N ALA A 142 2.33 9.73 -0.35
CA ALA A 142 2.95 8.51 -0.80
C ALA A 142 2.88 8.39 -2.32
N THR A 143 4.01 8.09 -2.94
CA THR A 143 4.08 7.67 -4.34
C THR A 143 4.01 6.16 -4.44
N SER A 144 3.03 5.67 -5.19
CA SER A 144 2.93 4.28 -5.62
C SER A 144 3.43 4.12 -7.06
N ARG A 145 3.34 2.91 -7.59
CA ARG A 145 3.61 2.68 -9.02
C ARG A 145 2.59 3.36 -9.93
N GLU A 146 1.38 3.68 -9.45
CA GLU A 146 0.27 4.14 -10.30
C GLU A 146 -0.41 5.45 -9.84
N SER A 147 0.00 5.99 -8.70
CA SER A 147 -0.60 7.17 -8.13
C SER A 147 0.33 7.85 -7.16
N THR A 148 0.16 9.15 -6.98
CA THR A 148 0.73 9.92 -5.88
C THR A 148 -0.43 10.42 -5.03
N HIS A 149 -0.40 10.06 -3.76
CA HIS A 149 -1.43 10.33 -2.77
C HIS A 149 -0.98 11.47 -1.85
N PHE A 150 -1.90 12.37 -1.50
CA PHE A 150 -1.70 13.42 -0.49
C PHE A 150 -2.86 13.42 0.48
N GLU A 151 -2.57 13.52 1.78
CA GLU A 151 -3.55 13.39 2.85
C GLU A 151 -3.37 14.44 3.96
N GLN A 152 -4.49 14.89 4.51
CA GLN A 152 -4.55 15.64 5.76
C GLN A 152 -5.74 15.21 6.62
N ASN A 153 -5.50 14.95 7.90
CA ASN A 153 -6.54 14.75 8.91
C ASN A 153 -6.66 16.01 9.78
N VAL A 154 -7.84 16.61 9.82
CA VAL A 154 -8.05 17.93 10.43
C VAL A 154 -9.30 17.97 11.31
N ALA A 155 -9.35 18.96 12.21
CA ALA A 155 -10.59 19.35 12.85
C ALA A 155 -11.56 19.92 11.79
N PRO A 156 -12.89 19.72 11.93
CA PRO A 156 -13.86 20.19 10.92
C PRO A 156 -13.77 21.68 10.61
N GLU A 157 -13.51 22.51 11.62
CA GLU A 157 -13.31 23.96 11.48
C GLU A 157 -12.04 24.35 10.70
N SER A 158 -11.04 23.47 10.66
CA SER A 158 -9.78 23.66 9.93
C SER A 158 -9.87 23.23 8.47
N LEU A 159 -11.01 22.68 8.02
CA LEU A 159 -11.15 22.09 6.69
C LEU A 159 -10.95 23.10 5.55
N GLY A 160 -11.53 24.30 5.67
CA GLY A 160 -11.33 25.36 4.67
C GLY A 160 -9.86 25.77 4.51
N PRO A 161 -9.16 26.13 5.61
CA PRO A 161 -7.72 26.39 5.57
C PRO A 161 -6.88 25.21 5.05
N ALA A 162 -7.23 23.96 5.39
CA ALA A 162 -6.52 22.77 4.91
C ALA A 162 -6.67 22.59 3.40
N ILE A 163 -7.89 22.72 2.87
CA ILE A 163 -8.16 22.73 1.43
C ILE A 163 -7.33 23.84 0.75
N SER A 164 -7.29 25.04 1.31
CA SER A 164 -6.48 26.12 0.76
C SER A 164 -4.97 25.85 0.80
N LEU A 165 -4.47 25.15 1.81
CA LEU A 165 -3.04 24.82 1.92
C LEU A 165 -2.67 23.75 0.89
N LEU A 166 -3.38 22.62 0.88
CA LEU A 166 -3.08 21.50 -0.02
C LEU A 166 -3.25 21.90 -1.49
N SER A 167 -4.30 22.64 -1.82
CA SER A 167 -4.49 23.12 -3.20
C SER A 167 -3.33 23.99 -3.70
N ARG A 168 -2.81 24.91 -2.88
CA ARG A 168 -1.65 25.74 -3.27
C ARG A 168 -0.39 24.91 -3.51
N LEU A 169 -0.14 23.92 -2.66
CA LEU A 169 0.99 23.00 -2.81
C LEU A 169 0.90 22.19 -4.11
N LEU A 170 -0.30 21.76 -4.48
CA LEU A 170 -0.51 20.95 -5.69
C LEU A 170 -0.60 21.77 -6.98
N ILE A 171 -1.10 23.01 -6.92
CA ILE A 171 -1.29 23.87 -8.11
C ILE A 171 -0.01 24.63 -8.45
N ALA A 172 0.67 25.18 -7.45
CA ALA A 172 1.81 26.08 -7.65
C ALA A 172 2.95 25.81 -6.65
N PRO A 173 3.51 24.59 -6.63
CA PRO A 173 4.71 24.33 -5.83
C PRO A 173 5.88 25.20 -6.26
N ALA A 174 6.64 25.72 -5.30
CA ALA A 174 7.80 26.58 -5.57
C ALA A 174 9.01 25.79 -6.04
N PHE A 175 9.10 24.51 -5.65
CA PHE A 175 10.25 23.63 -5.86
C PHE A 175 11.55 24.23 -5.27
N ALA A 176 11.46 24.85 -4.10
CA ALA A 176 12.62 25.37 -3.39
C ALA A 176 13.53 24.23 -2.88
N ASP A 177 14.78 24.55 -2.58
CA ASP A 177 15.69 23.65 -1.85
C ASP A 177 15.91 22.24 -2.44
N LEU A 178 15.81 22.09 -3.77
CA LEU A 178 16.00 20.81 -4.47
C LEU A 178 17.30 20.08 -4.07
N GLU A 179 18.42 20.78 -3.91
CA GLU A 179 19.68 20.13 -3.52
C GLU A 179 19.66 19.59 -2.08
N SER A 180 18.84 20.16 -1.20
CA SER A 180 18.64 19.62 0.13
C SER A 180 17.81 18.34 0.08
N GLU A 181 16.66 18.39 -0.57
CA GLU A 181 15.78 17.22 -0.73
C GLU A 181 16.46 16.09 -1.52
N ARG A 182 17.22 16.42 -2.57
CA ARG A 182 18.01 15.43 -3.31
C ARG A 182 18.93 14.64 -2.39
N ARG A 183 19.57 15.28 -1.40
CA ARG A 183 20.41 14.57 -0.42
C ARG A 183 19.59 13.64 0.46
N ILE A 184 18.40 14.05 0.89
CA ILE A 184 17.49 13.23 1.69
C ILE A 184 17.07 11.98 0.90
N ILE A 185 16.60 12.17 -0.33
CA ILE A 185 16.19 11.08 -1.23
C ILE A 185 17.37 10.12 -1.51
N LEU A 186 18.58 10.65 -1.68
CA LEU A 186 19.77 9.82 -1.85
C LEU A 186 20.16 9.04 -0.59
N GLU A 187 19.88 9.55 0.60
CA GLU A 187 20.03 8.77 1.84
C GLU A 187 18.97 7.67 1.92
N GLU A 188 17.72 7.94 1.55
CA GLU A 188 16.66 6.94 1.50
C GLU A 188 16.96 5.81 0.48
N ALA A 189 17.56 6.16 -0.67
CA ALA A 189 17.97 5.17 -1.66
C ALA A 189 19.00 4.17 -1.12
N LYS A 190 19.72 4.51 -0.05
CA LYS A 190 20.67 3.59 0.59
C LYS A 190 19.98 2.44 1.32
N ASP A 191 18.70 2.57 1.66
CA ASP A 191 17.96 1.44 2.27
C ASP A 191 17.77 0.28 1.28
N GLU A 192 17.90 0.54 -0.03
CA GLU A 192 17.73 -0.48 -1.07
C GLU A 192 19.03 -1.16 -1.49
N VAL A 193 20.18 -0.64 -1.07
CA VAL A 193 21.51 -1.11 -1.49
C VAL A 193 22.43 -1.40 -0.31
N ASP A 194 23.37 -2.33 -0.50
CA ASP A 194 24.44 -2.53 0.47
C ASP A 194 25.58 -1.49 0.33
N GLU A 195 26.60 -1.60 1.19
CA GLU A 195 27.82 -0.77 1.17
C GLU A 195 28.57 -0.78 -0.17
N ARG A 196 28.29 -1.75 -1.06
CA ARG A 196 28.91 -1.90 -2.39
C ARG A 196 27.99 -1.41 -3.51
N GLY A 197 26.83 -0.85 -3.17
CA GLY A 197 25.82 -0.40 -4.13
C GLY A 197 25.06 -1.56 -4.80
N ARG A 198 25.12 -2.78 -4.27
CA ARG A 198 24.32 -3.89 -4.79
C ARG A 198 22.90 -3.78 -4.24
N VAL A 199 21.90 -3.89 -5.11
CA VAL A 199 20.49 -3.91 -4.69
C VAL A 199 20.25 -5.13 -3.78
N ILE A 200 19.82 -4.85 -2.55
CA ILE A 200 19.46 -5.82 -1.52
C ILE A 200 17.98 -5.73 -1.14
N ASP A 201 17.23 -4.75 -1.65
CA ASP A 201 15.80 -4.68 -1.41
C ASP A 201 15.05 -5.81 -2.16
N PRO A 202 14.40 -6.75 -1.45
CA PRO A 202 13.74 -7.90 -2.07
C PRO A 202 12.49 -7.49 -2.87
N ASP A 203 11.84 -6.36 -2.57
CA ASP A 203 10.73 -5.81 -3.37
C ASP A 203 11.23 -5.43 -4.77
N THR A 204 12.23 -4.55 -4.84
CA THR A 204 12.86 -4.10 -6.08
C THR A 204 13.39 -5.25 -6.91
N LEU A 205 14.12 -6.19 -6.29
CA LEU A 205 14.65 -7.37 -6.98
C LEU A 205 13.53 -8.23 -7.57
N SER A 206 12.47 -8.49 -6.81
CA SER A 206 11.37 -9.34 -7.27
C SER A 206 10.56 -8.69 -8.39
N ARG A 207 10.26 -7.39 -8.30
CA ARG A 207 9.52 -6.68 -9.36
C ARG A 207 10.33 -6.54 -10.64
N ALA A 208 11.64 -6.29 -10.56
CA ALA A 208 12.51 -6.23 -11.73
C ALA A 208 12.54 -7.56 -12.52
N LEU A 209 12.49 -8.68 -11.81
CA LEU A 209 12.41 -10.02 -12.41
C LEU A 209 11.00 -10.35 -12.91
N LEU A 210 9.96 -9.86 -12.22
CA LEU A 210 8.56 -10.11 -12.56
C LEU A 210 8.07 -9.25 -13.74
N TRP A 211 8.69 -8.11 -14.01
CA TRP A 211 8.36 -7.22 -15.12
C TRP A 211 9.63 -6.72 -15.81
N PRO A 212 10.40 -7.61 -16.46
CA PRO A 212 11.61 -7.22 -17.15
C PRO A 212 11.26 -6.23 -18.27
N GLN A 213 12.06 -5.17 -18.39
CA GLN A 213 11.92 -4.11 -19.41
C GLN A 213 10.61 -3.31 -19.35
N HIS A 214 9.78 -3.52 -18.33
CA HIS A 214 8.54 -2.78 -18.14
C HIS A 214 8.65 -1.83 -16.93
N PRO A 215 8.06 -0.63 -16.97
CA PRO A 215 8.09 0.35 -15.89
C PRO A 215 7.78 -0.18 -14.49
N LEU A 216 6.82 -1.11 -14.35
CA LEU A 216 6.46 -1.74 -13.08
C LEU A 216 7.63 -2.49 -12.40
N GLY A 217 8.65 -2.88 -13.17
CA GLY A 217 9.85 -3.54 -12.65
C GLY A 217 10.89 -2.58 -12.06
N ARG A 218 10.68 -1.26 -12.16
CA ARG A 218 11.59 -0.25 -11.61
C ARG A 218 11.22 0.10 -10.17
N PRO A 219 12.19 0.45 -9.31
CA PRO A 219 11.90 0.93 -7.96
C PRO A 219 11.20 2.30 -8.02
N ILE A 220 10.37 2.58 -7.01
CA ILE A 220 9.66 3.87 -6.89
C ILE A 220 10.66 5.02 -6.71
N ILE A 221 11.72 4.80 -5.94
CA ILE A 221 12.77 5.80 -5.71
C ILE A 221 13.54 6.14 -7.00
N GLY A 222 13.52 5.25 -8.00
CA GLY A 222 14.11 5.45 -9.32
C GLY A 222 15.60 5.16 -9.43
N ASP A 223 16.23 5.71 -10.48
CA ASP A 223 17.66 5.54 -10.75
C ASP A 223 18.46 6.68 -10.10
N VAL A 224 19.39 6.37 -9.21
CA VAL A 224 20.26 7.33 -8.53
C VAL A 224 20.96 8.30 -9.50
N ARG A 225 21.33 7.85 -10.70
CA ARG A 225 21.93 8.69 -11.75
C ARG A 225 20.93 9.70 -12.30
N ASN A 226 19.65 9.35 -12.39
CA ASN A 226 18.60 10.29 -12.78
C ASN A 226 18.33 11.27 -11.63
N ILE A 227 18.26 10.78 -10.39
CA ILE A 227 18.10 11.62 -9.20
C ILE A 227 19.22 12.67 -9.13
N HIS A 228 20.45 12.38 -9.53
CA HIS A 228 21.51 13.40 -9.59
C HIS A 228 21.34 14.45 -10.70
N ARG A 229 20.58 14.15 -11.74
CA ARG A 229 20.44 14.97 -12.95
C ARG A 229 19.18 15.82 -12.99
N PHE A 230 18.15 15.46 -12.22
CA PHE A 230 16.91 16.23 -12.19
C PHE A 230 17.15 17.66 -11.75
N ASP A 231 16.57 18.61 -12.47
CA ASP A 231 16.58 20.02 -12.13
C ASP A 231 15.14 20.55 -11.95
N VAL A 232 15.02 21.78 -11.48
CA VAL A 232 13.72 22.42 -11.24
C VAL A 232 12.89 22.52 -12.53
N GLU A 233 13.52 22.66 -13.69
CA GLU A 233 12.79 22.71 -14.96
C GLU A 233 12.16 21.36 -15.30
N THR A 234 12.88 20.26 -15.07
CA THR A 234 12.38 18.90 -15.22
C THR A 234 11.20 18.65 -14.30
N LEU A 235 11.27 19.07 -13.04
CA LEU A 235 10.16 18.98 -12.08
C LEU A 235 8.94 19.78 -12.54
N ARG A 236 9.13 21.03 -12.98
CA ARG A 236 8.04 21.88 -13.50
C ARG A 236 7.36 21.26 -14.71
N ARG A 237 8.14 20.66 -15.63
CA ARG A 237 7.61 20.02 -16.83
C ARG A 237 6.77 18.80 -16.47
N TYR A 238 7.28 17.95 -15.58
CA TYR A 238 6.58 16.74 -15.12
C TYR A 238 5.32 17.08 -14.33
N HIS A 239 5.40 18.08 -13.43
CA HIS A 239 4.25 18.62 -12.71
C HIS A 239 3.18 19.15 -13.67
N ALA A 240 3.54 20.02 -14.61
CA ALA A 240 2.59 20.57 -15.59
C ALA A 240 1.94 19.50 -16.48
N GLN A 241 2.63 18.38 -16.71
CA GLN A 241 2.11 17.27 -17.51
C GLN A 241 1.09 16.41 -16.72
N HIS A 242 1.32 16.18 -15.43
CA HIS A 242 0.58 15.16 -14.67
C HIS A 242 -0.34 15.70 -13.56
N TYR A 243 -0.06 16.88 -13.01
CA TYR A 243 -0.84 17.50 -11.93
C TYR A 243 -1.93 18.39 -12.55
N VAL A 244 -2.84 17.72 -13.24
CA VAL A 244 -3.94 18.31 -14.03
C VAL A 244 -5.28 17.80 -13.52
N GLY A 245 -6.36 18.55 -13.76
CA GLY A 245 -7.70 18.23 -13.29
C GLY A 245 -8.17 16.84 -13.74
N ASP A 246 -8.12 16.54 -15.05
CA ASP A 246 -8.51 15.23 -15.58
C ASP A 246 -7.78 14.04 -14.93
N ASN A 247 -6.59 14.26 -14.38
CA ASN A 247 -5.73 13.25 -13.78
C ASN A 247 -5.79 13.21 -12.25
N THR A 248 -6.69 13.97 -11.62
CA THR A 248 -6.74 14.16 -10.18
C THR A 248 -8.14 13.88 -9.62
N VAL A 249 -8.19 13.24 -8.45
CA VAL A 249 -9.39 13.13 -7.62
C VAL A 249 -9.11 13.84 -6.29
N VAL A 250 -9.99 14.76 -5.89
CA VAL A 250 -9.95 15.35 -4.54
C VAL A 250 -11.15 14.86 -3.76
N ALA A 251 -10.90 14.25 -2.62
CA ALA A 251 -11.90 13.57 -1.83
C ALA A 251 -11.88 14.08 -0.39
N VAL A 252 -13.05 14.24 0.21
CA VAL A 252 -13.16 14.64 1.62
C VAL A 252 -14.22 13.83 2.32
N THR A 253 -13.96 13.40 3.56
CA THR A 253 -14.96 12.83 4.47
C THR A 253 -14.92 13.52 5.83
N GLY A 254 -16.05 13.68 6.50
CA GLY A 254 -16.13 14.40 7.78
C GLY A 254 -17.51 15.03 8.05
N PRO A 255 -17.67 15.75 9.17
CA PRO A 255 -18.94 16.34 9.58
C PRO A 255 -19.11 17.74 8.97
N TYR A 256 -19.49 17.82 7.70
CA TYR A 256 -19.72 19.07 6.96
C TYR A 256 -21.03 19.03 6.17
N GLU A 257 -21.46 20.21 5.70
CA GLU A 257 -22.54 20.34 4.72
C GLU A 257 -21.99 20.23 3.29
N THR A 258 -22.53 19.31 2.48
CA THR A 258 -21.98 18.92 1.17
C THR A 258 -21.80 20.10 0.22
N GLU A 259 -22.80 20.97 0.06
CA GLU A 259 -22.71 22.11 -0.87
C GLU A 259 -21.61 23.11 -0.47
N GLN A 260 -21.48 23.40 0.83
CA GLN A 260 -20.44 24.29 1.34
C GLN A 260 -19.05 23.72 1.10
N LEU A 261 -18.88 22.40 1.31
CA LEU A 261 -17.63 21.73 1.00
C LEU A 261 -17.32 21.82 -0.50
N LEU A 262 -18.29 21.51 -1.37
CA LEU A 262 -18.08 21.54 -2.82
C LEU A 262 -17.66 22.94 -3.28
N ASP A 263 -18.21 24.01 -2.69
CA ASP A 263 -17.78 25.39 -2.96
C ASP A 263 -16.33 25.65 -2.52
N LEU A 264 -15.92 25.16 -1.34
CA LEU A 264 -14.53 25.25 -0.87
C LEU A 264 -13.57 24.49 -1.78
N LEU A 265 -13.95 23.29 -2.22
CA LEU A 265 -13.15 22.46 -3.13
C LEU A 265 -13.03 23.10 -4.51
N ARG A 266 -14.10 23.67 -5.05
CA ARG A 266 -14.08 24.45 -6.30
C ARG A 266 -13.15 25.66 -6.18
N LEU A 267 -13.24 26.40 -5.08
CA LEU A 267 -12.40 27.56 -4.83
C LEU A 267 -10.91 27.19 -4.67
N GLY A 268 -10.63 26.09 -3.97
CA GLY A 268 -9.25 25.63 -3.75
C GLY A 268 -8.63 25.01 -4.99
N PHE A 269 -9.28 24.00 -5.58
CA PHE A 269 -8.69 23.15 -6.63
C PHE A 269 -9.15 23.49 -8.05
N GLY A 270 -10.08 24.42 -8.23
CA GLY A 270 -10.61 24.80 -9.55
C GLY A 270 -9.56 25.40 -10.50
N GLU A 271 -8.43 25.88 -9.98
CA GLU A 271 -7.33 26.42 -10.79
C GLU A 271 -6.39 25.34 -11.33
N LEU A 272 -6.57 24.06 -10.97
CA LEU A 272 -5.83 22.97 -11.62
C LEU A 272 -6.03 23.04 -13.14
N PRO A 273 -4.96 23.01 -13.95
CA PRO A 273 -5.08 23.05 -15.38
C PRO A 273 -5.81 21.81 -15.89
N ARG A 274 -6.60 21.98 -16.95
CA ARG A 274 -7.12 20.84 -17.71
C ARG A 274 -5.97 20.09 -18.40
N GLY A 275 -6.04 18.78 -18.52
CA GLY A 275 -4.98 18.01 -19.14
C GLY A 275 -5.38 16.59 -19.53
N GLU A 276 -4.40 15.70 -19.61
CA GLU A 276 -4.62 14.32 -20.02
C GLU A 276 -4.12 13.33 -18.96
N ARG A 277 -4.72 12.16 -18.93
CA ARG A 277 -4.28 11.04 -18.08
C ARG A 277 -3.15 10.29 -18.78
N PRO A 278 -2.15 9.77 -18.05
CA PRO A 278 -1.13 8.93 -18.66
C PRO A 278 -1.76 7.65 -19.21
N ALA A 279 -1.50 7.39 -20.50
CA ALA A 279 -1.83 6.13 -21.14
C ALA A 279 -0.95 5.03 -20.54
N ARG A 280 -1.59 3.93 -20.12
CA ARG A 280 -0.89 2.77 -19.56
C ARG A 280 -0.98 1.62 -20.54
N GLU A 281 0.18 1.12 -20.90
CA GLU A 281 0.31 -0.17 -21.57
C GLU A 281 0.66 -1.23 -20.54
N GLY A 282 0.06 -2.41 -20.71
CA GLY A 282 0.38 -3.57 -19.90
C GLY A 282 1.74 -4.15 -20.26
N PRO A 283 2.34 -4.96 -19.37
CA PRO A 283 3.58 -5.65 -19.70
C PRO A 283 3.39 -6.56 -20.91
N LEU A 284 4.44 -6.69 -21.71
CA LEU A 284 4.43 -7.55 -22.89
C LEU A 284 3.95 -8.97 -22.53
N PRO A 285 3.06 -9.56 -23.37
CA PRO A 285 2.62 -10.92 -23.16
C PRO A 285 3.81 -11.87 -23.31
N GLY A 286 4.01 -12.72 -22.31
CA GLY A 286 5.14 -13.64 -22.28
C GLY A 286 5.25 -14.33 -20.94
N ARG A 287 5.69 -15.59 -20.95
CA ARG A 287 5.95 -16.35 -19.73
C ARG A 287 7.35 -16.00 -19.25
N ILE A 288 7.45 -15.53 -18.02
CA ILE A 288 8.72 -15.53 -17.30
C ILE A 288 8.93 -16.98 -16.87
N GLY A 289 10.01 -17.64 -17.28
CA GLY A 289 10.28 -18.99 -16.77
C GLY A 289 10.53 -18.97 -15.26
N PRO A 290 10.50 -20.13 -14.58
CA PRO A 290 10.81 -20.22 -13.16
C PRO A 290 12.19 -19.61 -12.90
N THR A 291 12.21 -18.52 -12.13
CA THR A 291 13.42 -17.72 -11.92
C THR A 291 13.73 -17.66 -10.44
N PHE A 292 14.97 -17.98 -10.06
CA PHE A 292 15.44 -17.81 -8.70
C PHE A 292 16.63 -16.86 -8.65
N LYS A 293 16.54 -15.85 -7.78
CA LYS A 293 17.61 -14.91 -7.48
C LYS A 293 17.95 -14.95 -6.00
N HIS A 294 19.21 -15.27 -5.70
CA HIS A 294 19.77 -15.08 -4.37
C HIS A 294 20.68 -13.84 -4.38
N VAL A 295 20.58 -13.03 -3.33
CA VAL A 295 21.51 -11.95 -3.02
C VAL A 295 22.06 -12.20 -1.62
N ASP A 296 23.38 -12.37 -1.54
CA ASP A 296 24.09 -12.54 -0.28
C ASP A 296 24.19 -11.21 0.45
N ASP A 297 23.66 -11.19 1.67
CA ASP A 297 23.56 -10.01 2.55
C ASP A 297 23.76 -10.43 4.01
N ALA A 298 24.30 -9.54 4.84
CA ALA A 298 24.81 -9.86 6.19
C ALA A 298 23.72 -9.86 7.29
N ARG A 299 22.44 -9.88 6.91
CA ARG A 299 21.30 -9.94 7.86
C ARG A 299 21.29 -11.24 8.67
N SER A 300 20.67 -11.20 9.84
CA SER A 300 20.52 -12.38 10.71
C SER A 300 19.50 -13.40 10.19
N GLN A 301 18.63 -13.00 9.27
CA GLN A 301 17.58 -13.83 8.66
C GLN A 301 17.52 -13.57 7.16
N VAL A 302 16.86 -14.47 6.43
CA VAL A 302 16.72 -14.40 4.98
C VAL A 302 15.28 -14.00 4.65
N ASP A 303 15.13 -12.89 3.93
CA ASP A 303 13.85 -12.48 3.33
C ASP A 303 13.61 -13.32 2.08
N CYS A 304 12.51 -14.08 2.07
CA CYS A 304 12.14 -14.99 1.00
C CYS A 304 10.82 -14.55 0.38
N ARG A 305 10.79 -14.37 -0.94
CA ARG A 305 9.59 -13.99 -1.69
C ARG A 305 9.37 -14.94 -2.86
N LEU A 306 8.13 -15.42 -3.01
CA LEU A 306 7.66 -16.19 -4.15
C LEU A 306 6.51 -15.44 -4.81
N LEU A 307 6.71 -14.99 -6.05
CA LEU A 307 5.76 -14.15 -6.76
C LEU A 307 5.29 -14.81 -8.06
N PHE A 308 4.04 -14.52 -8.40
CA PHE A 308 3.39 -14.91 -9.64
C PHE A 308 2.81 -13.67 -10.31
N ARG A 309 2.98 -13.56 -11.63
CA ARG A 309 2.27 -12.53 -12.40
C ARG A 309 0.81 -12.95 -12.48
N THR A 310 -0.09 -12.00 -12.28
CA THR A 310 -1.55 -12.21 -12.34
C THR A 310 -2.21 -11.15 -13.19
N VAL A 311 -3.52 -11.29 -13.35
CA VAL A 311 -4.38 -10.28 -14.00
C VAL A 311 -4.49 -9.01 -13.15
N GLY A 312 -4.85 -7.90 -13.82
CA GLY A 312 -5.11 -6.62 -13.15
C GLY A 312 -6.45 -6.55 -12.42
N ARG A 313 -6.65 -5.45 -11.69
CA ARG A 313 -7.81 -5.22 -10.82
C ARG A 313 -9.16 -5.15 -11.55
N HIS A 314 -9.17 -4.86 -12.85
CA HIS A 314 -10.38 -4.84 -13.68
C HIS A 314 -10.79 -6.23 -14.19
N SER A 315 -9.97 -7.27 -13.96
CA SER A 315 -10.31 -8.62 -14.38
C SER A 315 -11.46 -9.20 -13.54
N PRO A 316 -12.37 -9.99 -14.14
CA PRO A 316 -13.36 -10.76 -13.40
C PRO A 316 -12.76 -11.68 -12.32
N GLN A 317 -11.50 -12.11 -12.50
CA GLN A 317 -10.79 -12.99 -11.54
C GLN A 317 -10.23 -12.23 -10.33
N ALA A 318 -10.31 -10.89 -10.29
CA ALA A 318 -9.79 -10.07 -9.19
C ALA A 318 -10.33 -10.50 -7.82
N PHE A 319 -11.62 -10.80 -7.74
CA PHE A 319 -12.25 -11.24 -6.49
C PHE A 319 -11.83 -12.67 -6.09
N ALA A 320 -11.58 -13.55 -7.06
CA ALA A 320 -11.04 -14.88 -6.80
C ALA A 320 -9.61 -14.81 -6.22
N LEU A 321 -8.76 -13.91 -6.75
CA LEU A 321 -7.42 -13.66 -6.22
C LEU A 321 -7.47 -13.04 -4.81
N GLN A 322 -8.37 -12.09 -4.54
CA GLN A 322 -8.59 -11.58 -3.19
C GLN A 322 -9.02 -12.68 -2.21
N MET A 323 -9.96 -13.54 -2.60
CA MET A 323 -10.39 -14.67 -1.77
C MET A 323 -9.29 -15.71 -1.56
N LEU A 324 -8.47 -15.96 -2.58
CA LEU A 324 -7.29 -16.81 -2.47
C LEU A 324 -6.29 -16.26 -1.46
N ARG A 325 -6.02 -14.95 -1.50
CA ARG A 325 -5.20 -14.27 -0.48
C ARG A 325 -5.79 -14.46 0.91
N ILE A 326 -7.09 -14.23 1.08
CA ILE A 326 -7.78 -14.41 2.38
C ILE A 326 -7.71 -15.87 2.87
N ALA A 327 -7.79 -16.85 1.96
CA ALA A 327 -7.64 -18.27 2.32
C ALA A 327 -6.22 -18.62 2.80
N LEU A 328 -5.21 -18.01 2.19
CA LEU A 328 -3.81 -18.20 2.53
C LEU A 328 -3.43 -17.47 3.81
N ASP A 329 -3.78 -16.19 3.92
CA ASP A 329 -3.33 -15.26 4.94
C ASP A 329 -4.43 -14.27 5.35
N ASP A 330 -5.11 -14.60 6.45
CA ASP A 330 -6.14 -13.75 7.07
C ASP A 330 -6.36 -14.14 8.55
N GLY A 331 -5.26 -14.16 9.31
CA GLY A 331 -5.23 -14.51 10.73
C GLY A 331 -4.66 -15.89 11.03
N LEU A 332 -4.54 -16.23 12.31
CA LEU A 332 -3.76 -17.38 12.79
C LEU A 332 -4.33 -18.76 12.36
N ALA A 333 -5.60 -18.82 11.98
CA ALA A 333 -6.24 -20.05 11.51
C ALA A 333 -6.08 -20.27 9.98
N SER A 334 -5.51 -19.30 9.26
CA SER A 334 -5.28 -19.37 7.81
C SER A 334 -4.31 -20.49 7.44
N ARG A 335 -4.37 -20.94 6.18
CA ARG A 335 -3.60 -22.12 5.73
C ARG A 335 -2.09 -21.86 5.83
N MET A 336 -1.62 -20.68 5.44
CA MET A 336 -0.22 -20.31 5.50
C MET A 336 0.26 -20.22 6.94
N HIS A 337 -0.50 -19.56 7.83
CA HIS A 337 -0.09 -19.42 9.22
C HIS A 337 -0.03 -20.74 9.97
N ARG A 338 -1.05 -21.56 9.81
CA ARG A 338 -1.08 -22.90 10.41
C ARG A 338 0.11 -23.72 9.95
N ARG A 339 0.38 -23.73 8.64
CA ARG A 339 1.42 -24.58 8.05
C ARG A 339 2.83 -24.10 8.38
N LEU A 340 3.15 -22.85 8.05
CA LEU A 340 4.51 -22.33 8.15
C LEU A 340 4.85 -21.93 9.60
N GLY A 341 3.94 -21.27 10.29
CA GLY A 341 4.15 -20.79 11.67
C GLY A 341 3.91 -21.86 12.72
N THR A 342 2.71 -22.46 12.76
CA THR A 342 2.32 -23.35 13.88
C THR A 342 2.84 -24.78 13.74
N GLU A 343 2.64 -25.42 12.59
CA GLU A 343 2.99 -26.85 12.39
C GLU A 343 4.49 -27.05 12.19
N LEU A 344 5.13 -26.18 11.42
CA LEU A 344 6.54 -26.34 11.02
C LEU A 344 7.50 -25.39 11.76
N GLY A 345 7.01 -24.30 12.36
CA GLY A 345 7.85 -23.33 13.07
C GLY A 345 8.92 -22.68 12.19
N LEU A 346 8.64 -22.45 10.90
CA LEU A 346 9.62 -21.96 9.93
C LEU A 346 9.92 -20.47 10.07
N CYS A 347 8.90 -19.68 10.39
CA CYS A 347 8.93 -18.22 10.43
C CYS A 347 8.07 -17.65 11.56
N TYR A 348 8.47 -16.46 12.00
CA TYR A 348 7.63 -15.60 12.82
C TYR A 348 6.79 -14.65 11.95
N GLU A 349 7.43 -14.10 10.91
CA GLU A 349 6.81 -13.16 9.98
C GLU A 349 6.62 -13.82 8.62
N GLN A 350 5.39 -13.78 8.13
CA GLN A 350 4.98 -14.28 6.83
C GLN A 350 3.75 -13.51 6.36
N TRP A 351 3.57 -13.40 5.06
CA TRP A 351 2.41 -12.72 4.50
C TRP A 351 2.06 -13.27 3.12
N ALA A 352 0.79 -13.14 2.75
CA ALA A 352 0.36 -13.24 1.37
C ALA A 352 -0.29 -11.93 0.91
N THR A 353 0.13 -11.44 -0.25
CA THR A 353 -0.37 -10.21 -0.84
C THR A 353 -0.79 -10.45 -2.28
N TRP A 354 -1.83 -9.73 -2.70
CA TRP A 354 -2.16 -9.57 -4.10
C TRP A 354 -2.13 -8.07 -4.40
N GLU A 355 -1.06 -7.65 -5.04
CA GLU A 355 -0.86 -6.29 -5.51
C GLU A 355 -1.45 -6.16 -6.91
N SER A 356 -2.51 -5.37 -7.07
CA SER A 356 -3.27 -5.28 -8.31
C SER A 356 -3.03 -3.93 -9.01
N TYR A 357 -2.54 -3.99 -10.25
CA TYR A 357 -2.43 -2.83 -11.14
C TYR A 357 -3.59 -2.80 -12.15
N ALA A 358 -3.69 -1.73 -12.94
CA ALA A 358 -4.81 -1.55 -13.87
C ALA A 358 -4.96 -2.74 -14.84
N ASP A 359 -3.84 -3.27 -15.31
CA ASP A 359 -3.73 -4.23 -16.41
C ASP A 359 -2.96 -5.52 -16.06
N THR A 360 -2.33 -5.59 -14.90
CA THR A 360 -1.60 -6.78 -14.41
C THR A 360 -1.57 -6.78 -12.87
N GLY A 361 -1.04 -7.83 -12.25
CA GLY A 361 -0.87 -7.89 -10.79
C GLY A 361 0.26 -8.82 -10.38
N ALA A 362 0.61 -8.78 -9.11
CA ALA A 362 1.54 -9.70 -8.46
C ALA A 362 0.82 -10.39 -7.31
N PHE A 363 0.84 -11.73 -7.32
CA PHE A 363 0.47 -12.51 -6.14
C PHE A 363 1.75 -12.99 -5.48
N GLU A 364 1.94 -12.67 -4.21
CA GLU A 364 3.18 -12.90 -3.47
C GLU A 364 2.89 -13.71 -2.21
N LEU A 365 3.71 -14.75 -1.98
CA LEU A 365 3.86 -15.42 -0.69
C LEU A 365 5.27 -15.14 -0.20
N ALA A 366 5.41 -14.62 1.01
CA ALA A 366 6.70 -14.24 1.55
C ALA A 366 6.83 -14.54 3.04
N ALA A 367 8.08 -14.67 3.49
CA ALA A 367 8.42 -14.88 4.89
C ALA A 367 9.86 -14.49 5.18
N VAL A 368 10.12 -14.12 6.43
CA VAL A 368 11.47 -13.94 6.97
C VAL A 368 11.83 -15.17 7.80
N VAL A 369 12.86 -15.91 7.36
CA VAL A 369 13.22 -17.24 7.91
C VAL A 369 14.70 -17.33 8.26
N SER A 370 15.07 -18.28 9.12
CA SER A 370 16.48 -18.63 9.31
C SER A 370 17.06 -19.32 8.06
N THR A 371 18.38 -19.21 7.88
CA THR A 371 19.10 -19.73 6.69
C THR A 371 18.79 -21.20 6.39
N GLU A 372 18.63 -22.04 7.40
CA GLU A 372 18.32 -23.46 7.26
C GLU A 372 16.88 -23.73 6.76
N ASN A 373 15.95 -22.82 7.01
CA ASN A 373 14.55 -22.96 6.68
C ASN A 373 14.20 -22.47 5.27
N VAL A 374 15.09 -21.74 4.59
CA VAL A 374 14.85 -21.19 3.24
C VAL A 374 14.36 -22.25 2.24
N PRO A 375 15.00 -23.43 2.07
CA PRO A 375 14.49 -24.43 1.14
C PRO A 375 13.14 -25.03 1.58
N ALA A 376 12.87 -25.09 2.88
CA ALA A 376 11.59 -25.57 3.39
C ALA A 376 10.48 -24.56 3.09
N PHE A 377 10.72 -23.27 3.29
CA PHE A 377 9.77 -22.21 2.95
C PHE A 377 9.30 -22.31 1.49
N PHE A 378 10.22 -22.29 0.51
CA PHE A 378 9.83 -22.33 -0.89
C PHE A 378 9.06 -23.61 -1.26
N LYS A 379 9.49 -24.75 -0.73
CA LYS A 379 8.77 -26.03 -0.94
C LYS A 379 7.34 -25.95 -0.40
N GLU A 380 7.17 -25.45 0.81
CA GLU A 380 5.86 -25.38 1.46
C GLU A 380 4.97 -24.27 0.87
N ALA A 381 5.54 -23.18 0.36
CA ALA A 381 4.81 -22.15 -0.37
C ALA A 381 4.17 -22.71 -1.65
N PHE A 382 4.92 -23.49 -2.45
CA PHE A 382 4.34 -24.22 -3.59
C PHE A 382 3.31 -25.26 -3.14
N ALA A 383 3.58 -26.01 -2.06
CA ALA A 383 2.65 -27.02 -1.55
C ALA A 383 1.33 -26.42 -1.06
N LEU A 384 1.34 -25.20 -0.51
CA LEU A 384 0.14 -24.47 -0.12
C LEU A 384 -0.73 -24.12 -1.34
N LEU A 385 -0.13 -23.66 -2.43
CA LEU A 385 -0.84 -23.37 -3.68
C LEU A 385 -1.39 -24.65 -4.34
N HIS A 386 -0.58 -25.71 -4.46
CA HIS A 386 -1.05 -27.01 -4.94
C HIS A 386 -2.17 -27.55 -4.07
N GLY A 387 -2.03 -27.45 -2.75
CA GLY A 387 -3.04 -27.88 -1.80
C GLY A 387 -4.35 -27.11 -1.91
N LEU A 388 -4.31 -25.81 -2.24
CA LEU A 388 -5.52 -25.02 -2.52
C LEU A 388 -6.16 -25.36 -3.86
N ALA A 389 -5.36 -25.65 -4.90
CA ALA A 389 -5.85 -26.08 -6.20
C ALA A 389 -6.52 -27.46 -6.14
N GLU A 390 -5.91 -28.42 -5.45
CA GLU A 390 -6.43 -29.80 -5.33
C GLU A 390 -7.54 -29.95 -4.28
N ARG A 391 -7.43 -29.20 -3.19
CA ARG A 391 -8.35 -29.26 -2.05
C ARG A 391 -8.80 -27.84 -1.71
N PRO A 392 -9.74 -27.28 -2.50
CA PRO A 392 -10.27 -25.95 -2.24
C PRO A 392 -10.93 -25.87 -0.86
N PRO A 393 -11.23 -24.66 -0.36
CA PRO A 393 -11.94 -24.49 0.89
C PRO A 393 -13.21 -25.35 0.93
N ASN A 394 -13.43 -26.08 2.02
CA ASN A 394 -14.73 -26.72 2.21
C ASN A 394 -15.79 -25.66 2.61
N SER A 395 -17.05 -26.08 2.74
CA SER A 395 -18.15 -25.15 3.06
C SER A 395 -17.98 -24.40 4.39
N GLU A 396 -17.37 -25.02 5.40
CA GLU A 396 -17.09 -24.39 6.69
C GLU A 396 -15.95 -23.36 6.59
N GLU A 397 -14.87 -23.72 5.90
CA GLU A 397 -13.77 -22.81 5.63
C GLU A 397 -14.24 -21.61 4.80
N LEU A 398 -14.96 -21.84 3.70
CA LEU A 398 -15.49 -20.76 2.86
C LEU A 398 -16.42 -19.81 3.65
N ALA A 399 -17.30 -20.36 4.49
CA ALA A 399 -18.15 -19.55 5.36
C ALA A 399 -17.34 -18.66 6.30
N ARG A 400 -16.24 -19.20 6.86
CA ARG A 400 -15.30 -18.42 7.69
C ARG A 400 -14.59 -17.32 6.89
N LEU A 401 -14.09 -17.63 5.70
CA LEU A 401 -13.42 -16.65 4.82
C LEU A 401 -14.37 -15.50 4.44
N ARG A 402 -15.61 -15.82 4.07
CA ARG A 402 -16.65 -14.82 3.75
C ARG A 402 -16.98 -13.95 4.96
N PHE A 403 -17.18 -14.56 6.13
CA PHE A 403 -17.45 -13.81 7.34
C PHE A 403 -16.31 -12.86 7.71
N ARG A 404 -15.06 -13.35 7.61
CA ARG A 404 -13.85 -12.55 7.81
C ARG A 404 -13.78 -11.37 6.83
N ALA A 405 -13.95 -11.62 5.53
CA ALA A 405 -13.96 -10.59 4.50
C ALA A 405 -15.01 -9.51 4.82
N ARG A 406 -16.26 -9.91 5.09
CA ARG A 406 -17.33 -8.97 5.46
C ARG A 406 -16.96 -8.13 6.68
N PHE A 407 -16.40 -8.75 7.72
CA PHE A 407 -16.00 -8.03 8.92
C PHE A 407 -14.89 -7.01 8.61
N THR A 408 -13.87 -7.38 7.84
CA THR A 408 -12.82 -6.46 7.40
C THR A 408 -13.38 -5.26 6.62
N TYR A 409 -14.29 -5.50 5.67
CA TYR A 409 -14.94 -4.41 4.93
C TYR A 409 -15.88 -3.56 5.81
N ALA A 410 -16.52 -4.15 6.82
CA ALA A 410 -17.30 -3.38 7.79
C ALA A 410 -16.39 -2.47 8.64
N GLN A 411 -15.19 -2.92 9.01
CA GLN A 411 -14.22 -2.11 9.76
C GLN A 411 -13.69 -0.93 8.95
N ILE A 412 -13.59 -1.03 7.61
CA ILE A 412 -13.24 0.09 6.73
C ILE A 412 -14.22 1.25 6.92
N LEU A 413 -15.51 0.96 7.12
CA LEU A 413 -16.53 1.99 7.36
C LEU A 413 -16.32 2.74 8.68
N GLU A 414 -15.62 2.18 9.66
CA GLU A 414 -15.45 2.82 10.97
C GLU A 414 -14.46 3.99 10.93
N ARG A 415 -13.49 3.96 10.01
CA ARG A 415 -12.43 4.97 9.91
C ARG A 415 -12.65 5.91 8.72
N PRO A 416 -12.49 7.23 8.87
CA PRO A 416 -12.60 8.20 7.77
C PRO A 416 -11.66 7.93 6.59
N GLU A 417 -10.37 7.78 6.86
CA GLU A 417 -9.31 7.60 5.85
C GLU A 417 -9.50 6.34 4.97
N PRO A 418 -9.67 5.12 5.53
CA PRO A 418 -9.83 3.91 4.71
C PRO A 418 -11.07 3.92 3.81
N VAL A 419 -12.22 4.41 4.30
CA VAL A 419 -13.43 4.48 3.46
C VAL A 419 -13.24 5.53 2.36
N LEU A 420 -12.64 6.68 2.66
CA LEU A 420 -12.39 7.72 1.68
C LEU A 420 -11.45 7.24 0.59
N GLY A 421 -10.32 6.64 0.97
CA GLY A 421 -9.33 6.10 0.04
C GLY A 421 -9.90 5.00 -0.86
N MET A 422 -10.73 4.10 -0.32
CA MET A 422 -11.36 3.05 -1.14
C MET A 422 -12.29 3.62 -2.21
N VAL A 423 -13.10 4.62 -1.86
CA VAL A 423 -14.07 5.26 -2.77
C VAL A 423 -13.35 6.17 -3.78
N ALA A 424 -12.34 6.93 -3.33
CA ALA A 424 -11.51 7.78 -4.18
C ALA A 424 -10.69 6.96 -5.19
N SER A 425 -10.12 5.83 -4.77
CA SER A 425 -9.39 4.92 -5.65
C SER A 425 -10.25 4.39 -6.80
N ALA A 426 -11.53 4.06 -6.54
CA ALA A 426 -12.44 3.64 -7.61
C ALA A 426 -12.65 4.74 -8.67
N LEU A 427 -12.80 6.01 -8.23
CA LEU A 427 -12.93 7.16 -9.13
C LEU A 427 -11.63 7.41 -9.91
N LEU A 428 -10.47 7.27 -9.27
CA LEU A 428 -9.16 7.38 -9.91
C LEU A 428 -8.98 6.34 -11.04
N ASP A 429 -9.58 5.17 -10.85
CA ASP A 429 -9.66 4.07 -11.81
C ASP A 429 -10.81 4.20 -12.82
N LEU A 430 -11.50 5.34 -12.86
CA LEU A 430 -12.63 5.62 -13.75
C LEU A 430 -13.79 4.63 -13.58
N GLN A 431 -13.94 4.09 -12.38
CA GLN A 431 -15.05 3.24 -11.99
C GLN A 431 -16.05 4.03 -11.16
N SER A 432 -17.31 3.57 -11.17
CA SER A 432 -18.29 4.05 -10.21
C SER A 432 -17.85 3.68 -8.79
N PRO A 433 -18.01 4.58 -7.81
CA PRO A 433 -17.73 4.26 -6.42
C PRO A 433 -18.68 3.15 -5.96
N THR A 434 -18.15 2.17 -5.22
CA THR A 434 -18.93 1.09 -4.60
C THR A 434 -18.74 1.12 -3.09
N SER A 435 -19.74 0.67 -2.35
CA SER A 435 -19.64 0.59 -0.90
C SER A 435 -18.69 -0.53 -0.47
N PRO A 436 -18.03 -0.42 0.70
CA PRO A 436 -17.23 -1.51 1.25
C PRO A 436 -18.03 -2.82 1.35
N LEU A 437 -19.32 -2.74 1.66
CA LEU A 437 -20.18 -3.92 1.78
C LEU A 437 -20.59 -4.50 0.43
N GLU A 438 -20.85 -3.69 -0.59
CA GLU A 438 -21.08 -4.18 -1.96
C GLU A 438 -19.86 -4.96 -2.46
N ARG A 439 -18.66 -4.45 -2.16
CA ARG A 439 -17.40 -5.14 -2.47
C ARG A 439 -17.24 -6.43 -1.67
N ALA A 440 -17.70 -6.45 -0.42
CA ALA A 440 -17.77 -7.69 0.37
C ALA A 440 -18.77 -8.69 -0.23
N GLU A 441 -19.93 -8.25 -0.72
CA GLU A 441 -20.92 -9.13 -1.36
C GLU A 441 -20.38 -9.77 -2.64
N ARG A 442 -19.61 -9.02 -3.43
CA ARG A 442 -18.87 -9.57 -4.58
C ARG A 442 -17.91 -10.69 -4.18
N LEU A 443 -17.28 -10.62 -3.00
CA LEU A 443 -16.45 -11.71 -2.48
C LEU A 443 -17.28 -12.92 -2.00
N PHE A 444 -18.55 -12.72 -1.64
CA PHE A 444 -19.45 -13.81 -1.25
C PHE A 444 -19.94 -14.62 -2.45
N GLU A 445 -19.97 -14.01 -3.64
CA GLU A 445 -20.28 -14.69 -4.89
C GLU A 445 -19.17 -15.65 -5.32
N VAL A 446 -17.94 -15.43 -4.86
CA VAL A 446 -16.79 -16.28 -5.20
C VAL A 446 -17.00 -17.69 -4.69
N THR A 447 -16.81 -18.65 -5.60
CA THR A 447 -16.94 -20.08 -5.40
C THR A 447 -15.60 -20.72 -5.01
N THR A 448 -15.68 -21.94 -4.47
CA THR A 448 -14.49 -22.72 -4.10
C THR A 448 -13.68 -23.12 -5.33
N GLU A 449 -14.36 -23.34 -6.45
CA GLU A 449 -13.80 -23.66 -7.75
C GLU A 449 -13.02 -22.47 -8.31
N GLU A 450 -13.54 -21.24 -8.21
CA GLU A 450 -12.80 -20.04 -8.62
C GLU A 450 -11.53 -19.81 -7.79
N ILE A 451 -11.57 -20.08 -6.48
CA ILE A 451 -10.38 -20.00 -5.61
C ILE A 451 -9.33 -21.05 -6.04
N ALA A 452 -9.76 -22.30 -6.27
CA ALA A 452 -8.88 -23.36 -6.76
C ALA A 452 -8.30 -23.04 -8.14
N GLN A 453 -9.13 -22.48 -9.04
CA GLN A 453 -8.70 -22.09 -10.37
C GLN A 453 -7.66 -20.98 -10.33
N ALA A 454 -7.84 -19.97 -9.48
CA ALA A 454 -6.84 -18.90 -9.31
C ALA A 454 -5.50 -19.47 -8.81
N ALA A 455 -5.52 -20.45 -7.89
CA ALA A 455 -4.31 -21.14 -7.45
C ALA A 455 -3.69 -21.99 -8.58
N SER A 456 -4.51 -22.71 -9.35
CA SER A 456 -4.05 -23.56 -10.47
C SER A 456 -3.40 -22.75 -11.59
N GLN A 457 -4.00 -21.61 -11.96
CA GLN A 457 -3.48 -20.74 -13.02
C GLN A 457 -2.05 -20.27 -12.73
N MET A 458 -1.78 -19.86 -11.49
CA MET A 458 -0.42 -19.46 -11.07
C MET A 458 0.60 -20.60 -11.22
N LEU A 459 0.18 -21.84 -11.02
CA LEU A 459 1.04 -23.03 -11.15
C LEU A 459 1.19 -23.46 -12.63
N GLU A 460 0.13 -23.39 -13.42
CA GLU A 460 0.09 -23.79 -14.84
C GLU A 460 0.86 -22.85 -15.78
N GLU A 461 0.84 -21.55 -15.47
CA GLU A 461 1.59 -20.57 -16.25
C GLU A 461 3.11 -20.81 -16.16
N LYS A 462 3.55 -21.55 -15.13
CA LYS A 462 4.96 -21.89 -14.85
C LYS A 462 5.84 -20.65 -14.78
N SER A 463 5.23 -19.53 -14.39
CA SER A 463 5.86 -18.22 -14.32
C SER A 463 5.89 -17.71 -12.90
N CYS A 464 6.93 -18.12 -12.19
CA CYS A 464 7.22 -17.69 -10.85
C CYS A 464 8.59 -17.02 -10.75
N VAL A 465 8.66 -16.04 -9.86
CA VAL A 465 9.88 -15.37 -9.45
C VAL A 465 10.09 -15.67 -7.98
N ALA A 466 11.24 -16.24 -7.66
CA ALA A 466 11.69 -16.49 -6.30
C ALA A 466 12.89 -15.60 -6.00
N VAL A 467 12.84 -14.86 -4.90
CA VAL A 467 13.95 -14.03 -4.40
C VAL A 467 14.28 -14.44 -2.98
N ALA A 468 15.58 -14.57 -2.69
CA ALA A 468 16.08 -14.74 -1.33
C ALA A 468 17.19 -13.71 -1.08
N VAL A 469 17.03 -12.86 -0.07
CA VAL A 469 18.06 -11.89 0.35
C VAL A 469 18.50 -12.20 1.77
N GLY A 470 19.80 -12.44 1.95
CA GLY A 470 20.38 -12.80 3.25
C GLY A 470 21.41 -13.92 3.13
N PRO A 471 21.95 -14.39 4.26
CA PRO A 471 23.06 -15.36 4.24
C PRO A 471 22.56 -16.74 3.82
N LEU A 472 23.11 -17.27 2.72
CA LEU A 472 22.74 -18.59 2.18
C LEU A 472 23.96 -19.32 1.59
N SER A 473 24.18 -20.57 2.01
CA SER A 473 25.28 -21.37 1.45
C SER A 473 25.00 -21.78 0.01
N ARG A 474 26.06 -21.99 -0.80
CA ARG A 474 25.94 -22.43 -2.21
C ARG A 474 25.07 -23.68 -2.38
N THR A 475 25.15 -24.62 -1.45
CA THR A 475 24.33 -25.84 -1.46
C THR A 475 22.84 -25.53 -1.27
N ARG A 476 22.50 -24.60 -0.39
CA ARG A 476 21.10 -24.18 -0.18
C ARG A 476 20.57 -23.37 -1.36
N VAL A 477 21.39 -22.47 -1.92
CA VAL A 477 21.05 -21.75 -3.17
C VAL A 477 20.70 -22.74 -4.28
N ARG A 478 21.53 -23.78 -4.49
CA ARG A 478 21.25 -24.82 -5.49
C ARG A 478 19.96 -25.57 -5.18
N ARG A 479 19.73 -25.94 -3.92
CA ARG A 479 18.51 -26.65 -3.50
C ARG A 479 17.24 -25.82 -3.75
N VAL A 480 17.27 -24.52 -3.47
CA VAL A 480 16.13 -23.63 -3.76
C VAL A 480 15.90 -23.52 -5.26
N LYS A 481 16.98 -23.36 -6.05
CA LYS A 481 16.90 -23.37 -7.51
C LYS A 481 16.24 -24.65 -8.03
N ASP A 482 16.66 -25.81 -7.54
CA ASP A 482 16.07 -27.10 -7.93
C ASP A 482 14.57 -27.19 -7.58
N ILE A 483 14.15 -26.62 -6.44
CA ILE A 483 12.73 -26.54 -6.03
C ILE A 483 11.92 -25.66 -6.99
N VAL A 484 12.42 -24.45 -7.28
CA VAL A 484 11.75 -23.48 -8.16
C VAL A 484 11.64 -24.02 -9.59
N GLU A 485 12.71 -24.62 -10.11
CA GLU A 485 12.70 -25.26 -11.43
C GLU A 485 11.81 -26.50 -11.48
N ALA A 486 11.71 -27.27 -10.39
CA ALA A 486 10.82 -28.43 -10.31
C ALA A 486 9.35 -28.02 -10.31
N ALA A 487 9.00 -26.94 -9.61
CA ALA A 487 7.64 -26.40 -9.60
C ALA A 487 7.20 -25.85 -10.96
N GLY A 488 8.15 -25.50 -11.83
CA GLY A 488 7.86 -25.09 -13.21
C GLY A 488 7.93 -26.19 -14.26
N ARG A 489 8.27 -27.44 -13.88
CA ARG A 489 8.18 -28.62 -14.77
C ARG A 489 6.79 -29.24 -14.64
#